data_AF-A0A7S1AJ68-F1
#
_entry.id   AF-A0A7S1AJ68-F1
#
_cell.length_a   1.000
_cell.length_b   1.000
_cell.length_c   1.000
_cell.angle_alpha   90.00
_cell.angle_beta   90.00
_cell.angle_gamma   90.00
#
_symmetry.space_group_name_H-M   'P 1'
#
loop_
_entity.id
_entity.type
_entity.pdbx_description
1 polymer ?
#
loop_
_entity_poly.entity_id
_entity_poly.type
_entity_poly.pdbx_seq_one_letter_code
_entity_poly.pdbx_strand_id
1 'polypeptide(L)'
;ATVPPATVTSLLQISNFRSKTGLRVRRHQHSNEVSQSDLRGRAIELLASKGIQHHSSLLSAVATQLRSGADPFVKVKGIIQKLLERLLDEAKEENTLRGWCDTETGKFTTERGFRKDEILKLGQELDENVVAQTQTADALAALEASLSDEKDGLNKTSALRAQEKDANLQSIRVYEESIDAIREAKLMLHEFYRDARNQAPVASFLQQHASPVDDVSPGAGFSGEYRGEQDQYKAVAGLLDVIMSDFQRDLSSTREAEKAANQEFQDFRAETEALIAKTETSIQQRRHDQVRLEATHAAKTTELTTAQGLLDDALRGLENIKSLCVDTSMSHEERAAKRDAEIEALKQAHAVLGGEAAISQ
;
A
#
# COMPACT_ATOMS: atom_id res chain seq x y z
N ALA A 1 -8.74 5.33 97.29
CA ALA A 1 -10.00 4.63 96.96
C ALA A 1 -9.66 3.56 95.94
N THR A 2 -9.98 2.28 96.06
CA THR A 2 -10.77 1.49 97.02
C THR A 2 -10.47 0.03 96.64
N VAL A 3 -10.18 -0.82 97.65
CA VAL A 3 -10.22 -2.29 97.55
C VAL A 3 -11.71 -2.75 97.68
N PRO A 4 -12.03 -4.06 97.73
CA PRO A 4 -12.77 -4.90 96.78
C PRO A 4 -14.28 -5.04 97.14
N PRO A 5 -14.99 -6.12 96.72
CA PRO A 5 -15.09 -7.23 97.69
C PRO A 5 -15.07 -8.64 97.08
N ALA A 6 -14.48 -9.54 97.86
CA ALA A 6 -14.80 -10.95 97.91
C ALA A 6 -15.74 -11.19 99.10
N THR A 7 -16.68 -12.14 99.02
CA THR A 7 -17.14 -12.98 100.15
C THR A 7 -18.09 -14.08 99.61
N VAL A 8 -17.73 -15.37 99.66
CA VAL A 8 -17.98 -16.39 100.72
C VAL A 8 -19.41 -16.98 100.62
N THR A 9 -19.60 -18.30 100.50
CA THR A 9 -19.97 -19.26 101.57
C THR A 9 -20.06 -20.68 100.94
N SER A 10 -19.20 -21.67 101.24
CA SER A 10 -19.16 -22.65 102.36
C SER A 10 -20.02 -23.93 102.18
N LEU A 11 -19.51 -25.02 102.79
CA LEU A 11 -20.08 -26.35 103.09
C LEU A 11 -19.85 -27.43 102.00
N LEU A 12 -19.40 -28.67 102.27
CA LEU A 12 -19.27 -29.43 103.51
C LEU A 12 -18.34 -30.64 103.27
N GLN A 13 -17.58 -31.03 104.30
CA GLN A 13 -16.73 -32.22 104.36
C GLN A 13 -17.51 -33.53 104.30
N ILE A 14 -16.97 -34.59 103.68
CA ILE A 14 -17.08 -35.97 104.21
C ILE A 14 -15.73 -36.70 104.07
N SER A 15 -15.45 -37.44 105.14
CA SER A 15 -14.28 -38.14 105.63
C SER A 15 -13.78 -39.38 104.88
N ASN A 16 -12.45 -39.59 105.01
CA ASN A 16 -11.71 -40.84 105.25
C ASN A 16 -12.27 -42.18 104.72
N PHE A 17 -11.49 -42.84 103.87
CA PHE A 17 -11.14 -44.24 104.11
C PHE A 17 -9.71 -44.55 103.66
N ARG A 18 -8.95 -45.10 104.60
CA ARG A 18 -7.55 -45.52 104.47
C ARG A 18 -7.56 -47.02 104.20
N SER A 19 -6.98 -47.47 103.10
CA SER A 19 -6.51 -48.86 102.98
C SER A 19 -5.15 -48.89 102.29
N LYS A 20 -4.18 -49.47 102.99
CA LYS A 20 -2.83 -49.72 102.52
C LYS A 20 -2.82 -51.05 101.76
N THR A 21 -2.29 -51.06 100.55
CA THR A 21 -1.59 -52.24 100.00
C THR A 21 -0.50 -51.74 99.07
N GLY A 22 0.75 -52.05 99.42
CA GLY A 22 1.91 -51.74 98.58
C GLY A 22 2.06 -52.76 97.46
N LEU A 23 2.53 -52.31 96.30
CA LEU A 23 3.22 -53.17 95.36
C LEU A 23 4.35 -52.39 94.67
N ARG A 24 5.55 -52.92 94.82
CA ARG A 24 6.82 -52.40 94.34
C ARG A 24 6.94 -52.70 92.85
N VAL A 25 6.76 -51.70 91.98
CA VAL A 25 6.99 -51.88 90.53
C VAL A 25 8.46 -51.68 90.23
N ARG A 26 9.08 -52.77 89.78
CA ARG A 26 10.45 -52.91 89.32
C ARG A 26 10.54 -52.24 87.94
N ARG A 27 11.28 -51.12 87.84
CA ARG A 27 11.54 -50.43 86.56
C ARG A 27 12.58 -51.25 85.80
N HIS A 28 12.13 -52.09 84.87
CA HIS A 28 13.00 -52.67 83.85
C HIS A 28 13.24 -51.59 82.77
N GLN A 29 14.50 -51.16 82.64
CA GLN A 29 14.97 -50.45 81.47
C GLN A 29 14.97 -51.45 80.30
N HIS A 30 13.98 -51.34 79.41
CA HIS A 30 14.08 -51.92 78.08
C HIS A 30 14.86 -50.92 77.21
N SER A 31 15.97 -51.38 76.65
CA SER A 31 16.61 -50.78 75.49
C SER A 31 15.59 -50.69 74.35
N ASN A 32 15.31 -49.49 73.86
CA ASN A 32 14.47 -49.20 72.70
C ASN A 32 15.16 -49.72 71.42
N GLU A 33 15.09 -51.02 71.14
CA GLU A 33 15.16 -51.49 69.76
C GLU A 33 13.75 -51.37 69.18
N VAL A 34 13.52 -50.32 68.37
CA VAL A 34 12.25 -50.19 67.65
C VAL A 34 12.11 -51.39 66.73
N SER A 35 11.07 -52.19 66.92
CA SER A 35 10.87 -53.39 66.13
C SER A 35 10.56 -53.03 64.67
N GLN A 36 10.96 -53.88 63.71
CA GLN A 36 10.64 -53.62 62.30
C GLN A 36 9.13 -53.55 62.03
N SER A 37 8.29 -54.20 62.86
CA SER A 37 6.84 -54.06 62.76
C SER A 37 6.35 -52.67 63.17
N ASP A 38 6.98 -52.02 64.15
CA ASP A 38 6.62 -50.68 64.60
C ASP A 38 6.98 -49.61 63.55
N LEU A 39 8.16 -49.73 62.92
CA LEU A 39 8.58 -48.85 61.83
C LEU A 39 7.64 -48.98 60.62
N ARG A 40 7.23 -50.21 60.31
CA ARG A 40 6.26 -50.48 59.24
C ARG A 40 4.89 -49.88 59.57
N GLY A 41 4.39 -50.02 60.80
CA GLY A 41 3.13 -49.44 61.25
C GLY A 41 3.11 -47.91 61.13
N ARG A 42 4.18 -47.25 61.57
CA ARG A 42 4.34 -45.79 61.47
C ARG A 42 4.36 -45.31 60.01
N ALA A 43 5.06 -46.01 59.12
CA ALA A 43 5.09 -45.68 57.69
C ALA A 43 3.71 -45.85 57.03
N ILE A 44 2.95 -46.89 57.39
CA ILE A 44 1.57 -47.10 56.91
C ILE A 44 0.64 -45.97 57.34
N GLU A 45 0.69 -45.56 58.61
CA GLU A 45 -0.15 -44.50 59.14
C GLU A 45 0.18 -43.14 58.52
N LEU A 46 1.47 -42.85 58.34
CA LEU A 46 1.93 -41.67 57.64
C LEU A 46 1.43 -41.63 56.19
N LEU A 47 1.65 -42.71 55.42
CA LEU A 47 1.24 -42.75 54.02
C LEU A 47 -0.29 -42.72 53.86
N ALA A 48 -1.04 -43.37 54.76
CA ALA A 48 -2.50 -43.33 54.76
C ALA A 48 -3.03 -41.91 55.08
N SER A 49 -2.49 -41.27 56.11
CA SER A 49 -2.90 -39.90 56.48
C SER A 49 -2.55 -38.88 55.40
N LYS A 50 -1.33 -38.95 54.83
CA LYS A 50 -0.91 -38.11 53.72
C LYS A 50 -1.70 -38.38 52.44
N GLY A 51 -2.05 -39.64 52.17
CA GLY A 51 -2.93 -40.01 51.07
C GLY A 51 -4.30 -39.38 51.16
N ILE A 52 -4.91 -39.33 52.35
CA ILE A 52 -6.18 -38.64 52.58
C ILE A 52 -6.00 -37.12 52.49
N GLN A 53 -4.98 -36.57 53.16
CA GLN A 53 -4.72 -35.13 53.23
C GLN A 53 -4.48 -34.50 51.84
N HIS A 54 -3.74 -35.18 50.97
CA HIS A 54 -3.36 -34.68 49.66
C HIS A 54 -4.22 -35.25 48.52
N HIS A 55 -5.26 -36.03 48.85
CA HIS A 55 -6.09 -36.75 47.88
C HIS A 55 -5.28 -37.65 46.93
N SER A 56 -4.17 -38.21 47.42
CA SER A 56 -3.33 -39.12 46.65
C SER A 56 -3.84 -40.55 46.75
N SER A 57 -4.38 -41.04 45.64
CA SER A 57 -4.75 -42.44 45.47
C SER A 57 -3.51 -43.34 45.50
N LEU A 58 -2.36 -42.85 45.03
CA LEU A 58 -1.08 -43.54 45.06
C LEU A 58 -0.60 -43.78 46.49
N LEU A 59 -0.53 -42.75 47.33
CA LEU A 59 -0.11 -42.90 48.72
C LEU A 59 -1.04 -43.83 49.51
N SER A 60 -2.35 -43.72 49.26
CA SER A 60 -3.37 -44.58 49.88
C SER A 60 -3.25 -46.04 49.43
N ALA A 61 -2.96 -46.29 48.16
CA ALA A 61 -2.73 -47.62 47.62
C ALA A 61 -1.45 -48.26 48.19
N VAL A 62 -0.36 -47.49 48.28
CA VAL A 62 0.89 -47.95 48.90
C VAL A 62 0.66 -48.30 50.37
N ALA A 63 -0.03 -47.45 51.13
CA ALA A 63 -0.37 -47.75 52.52
C ALA A 63 -1.19 -49.06 52.67
N THR A 64 -2.11 -49.31 51.73
CA THR A 64 -2.93 -50.54 51.71
C THR A 64 -2.09 -51.78 51.37
N GLN A 65 -1.21 -51.68 50.37
CA GLN A 65 -0.31 -52.76 49.99
C GLN A 65 0.69 -53.10 51.09
N LEU A 66 1.10 -52.09 51.86
CA LEU A 66 1.92 -52.28 53.05
C LEU A 66 1.14 -52.91 54.22
N ARG A 67 -0.19 -52.91 54.24
CA ARG A 67 -1.00 -53.63 55.24
C ARG A 67 -1.22 -55.09 54.90
N SER A 68 -1.29 -55.45 53.60
CA SER A 68 -1.71 -56.77 53.15
C SER A 68 -0.60 -57.82 53.00
N GLY A 69 0.67 -57.41 52.89
CA GLY A 69 1.78 -58.35 52.63
C GLY A 69 2.48 -58.93 53.87
N ALA A 70 2.90 -60.20 53.82
CA ALA A 70 4.02 -60.71 54.62
C ALA A 70 5.38 -60.34 54.00
N ASP A 71 5.47 -59.18 53.33
CA ASP A 71 6.62 -58.82 52.51
C ASP A 71 7.84 -58.44 53.38
N PRO A 72 9.06 -58.92 53.04
CA PRO A 72 10.27 -58.55 53.74
C PRO A 72 10.47 -57.02 53.76
N PHE A 73 10.91 -56.48 54.89
CA PHE A 73 11.11 -55.04 55.12
C PHE A 73 11.98 -54.35 54.04
N VAL A 74 12.95 -55.08 53.48
CA VAL A 74 13.81 -54.64 52.37
C VAL A 74 13.00 -54.38 51.10
N LYS A 75 11.99 -55.20 50.81
CA LYS A 75 11.13 -55.06 49.63
C LYS A 75 10.23 -53.83 49.72
N VAL A 76 9.74 -53.52 50.91
CA VAL A 76 8.94 -52.31 51.20
C VAL A 76 9.72 -51.04 50.93
N LYS A 77 10.96 -50.94 51.44
CA LYS A 77 11.86 -49.83 51.11
C LYS A 77 12.12 -49.71 49.62
N GLY A 78 12.39 -50.85 48.96
CA GLY A 78 12.60 -50.88 47.51
C GLY A 78 11.38 -50.41 46.70
N ILE A 79 10.15 -50.68 47.15
CA ILE A 79 8.93 -50.18 46.50
C ILE A 79 8.81 -48.65 46.64
N ILE A 80 9.01 -48.12 47.84
CA ILE A 80 8.95 -46.67 48.10
C ILE A 80 10.06 -45.94 47.33
N GLN A 81 11.28 -46.49 47.32
CA GLN A 81 12.41 -45.95 46.55
C GLN A 81 12.10 -45.90 45.05
N LYS A 82 11.57 -46.98 44.47
CA LYS A 82 11.17 -47.01 43.05
C LYS A 82 10.05 -46.03 42.73
N LEU A 83 9.09 -45.85 43.64
CA LEU A 83 8.02 -44.85 43.48
C LEU A 83 8.57 -43.43 43.54
N LEU A 84 9.53 -43.16 44.42
CA LEU A 84 10.19 -41.87 44.52
C LEU A 84 11.01 -41.56 43.26
N GLU A 85 11.80 -42.52 42.78
CA GLU A 85 12.52 -42.42 41.49
C GLU A 85 11.55 -42.13 40.35
N ARG A 86 10.46 -42.89 40.26
CA ARG A 86 9.42 -42.68 39.23
C ARG A 86 8.80 -41.29 39.30
N LEU A 87 8.42 -40.80 40.50
CA LEU A 87 7.82 -39.47 40.63
C LEU A 87 8.83 -38.36 40.33
N LEU A 88 10.10 -38.52 40.69
CA LEU A 88 11.14 -37.56 40.32
C LEU A 88 11.39 -37.53 38.80
N ASP A 89 11.36 -38.69 38.14
CA ASP A 89 11.48 -38.79 36.68
C ASP A 89 10.26 -38.18 35.98
N GLU A 90 9.04 -38.50 36.41
CA GLU A 90 7.80 -37.89 35.90
C GLU A 90 7.80 -36.35 36.10
N ALA A 91 8.28 -35.86 37.24
CA ALA A 91 8.41 -34.42 37.50
C ALA A 91 9.40 -33.76 36.53
N LYS A 92 10.52 -34.42 36.25
CA LYS A 92 11.52 -33.93 35.31
C LYS A 92 10.94 -33.88 33.89
N GLU A 93 10.30 -34.96 33.43
CA GLU A 93 9.68 -35.03 32.11
C GLU A 93 8.61 -33.96 31.93
N GLU A 94 7.73 -33.77 32.91
CA GLU A 94 6.69 -32.74 32.86
C GLU A 94 7.29 -31.32 32.80
N ASN A 95 8.30 -31.01 33.62
CA ASN A 95 8.99 -29.72 33.56
C ASN A 95 9.66 -29.49 32.20
N THR A 96 10.27 -30.53 31.62
CA THR A 96 10.86 -30.42 30.27
C THR A 96 9.81 -30.19 29.18
N LEU A 97 8.67 -30.89 29.26
CA LEU A 97 7.55 -30.71 28.35
C LEU A 97 6.97 -29.29 28.48
N ARG A 98 6.80 -28.79 29.71
CA ARG A 98 6.33 -27.43 29.95
C ARG A 98 7.26 -26.39 29.35
N GLY A 99 8.56 -26.49 29.62
CA GLY A 99 9.54 -25.55 29.05
C GLY A 99 9.52 -25.55 27.52
N TRP A 100 9.33 -26.72 26.91
CA TRP A 100 9.13 -26.85 25.47
C TRP A 100 7.82 -26.20 25.00
N CYS A 101 6.70 -26.47 25.68
CA CYS A 101 5.39 -25.87 25.38
C CYS A 101 5.40 -24.34 25.46
N ASP A 102 5.98 -23.77 26.51
CA ASP A 102 6.09 -22.32 26.70
C ASP A 102 6.93 -21.70 25.57
N THR A 103 8.03 -22.35 25.22
CA THR A 103 8.94 -21.91 24.15
C THR A 103 8.25 -21.95 22.78
N GLU A 104 7.66 -23.08 22.40
CA GLU A 104 7.02 -23.24 21.10
C GLU A 104 5.76 -22.38 20.96
N THR A 105 4.94 -22.29 22.01
CA THR A 105 3.77 -21.39 22.04
C THR A 105 4.21 -19.94 21.88
N GLY A 106 5.27 -19.53 22.58
CA GLY A 106 5.84 -18.19 22.45
C GLY A 106 6.34 -17.88 21.05
N LYS A 107 7.08 -18.82 20.43
CA LYS A 107 7.56 -18.70 19.04
C LYS A 107 6.41 -18.53 18.05
N PHE A 108 5.44 -19.46 18.04
CA PHE A 108 4.35 -19.39 17.08
C PHE A 108 3.41 -18.20 17.32
N THR A 109 3.20 -17.80 18.59
CA THR A 109 2.39 -16.61 18.91
C THR A 109 3.05 -15.33 18.41
N THR A 110 4.37 -15.21 18.58
CA THR A 110 5.16 -14.07 18.09
C THR A 110 5.15 -14.04 16.56
N GLU A 111 5.42 -15.18 15.92
CA GLU A 111 5.42 -15.30 14.47
C GLU A 111 4.05 -14.95 13.88
N ARG A 112 2.96 -15.49 14.45
CA ARG A 112 1.58 -15.16 14.07
C ARG A 112 1.32 -13.66 14.16
N GLY A 113 1.74 -13.01 15.24
CA GLY A 113 1.57 -11.56 15.42
C GLY A 113 2.33 -10.77 14.36
N PHE A 114 3.62 -11.07 14.20
CA PHE A 114 4.49 -10.41 13.23
C PHE A 114 3.98 -10.56 11.79
N ARG A 115 3.61 -11.77 11.37
CA ARG A 115 3.10 -12.02 10.02
C ARG A 115 1.75 -11.37 9.76
N LYS A 116 0.88 -11.30 10.76
CA LYS A 116 -0.38 -10.56 10.64
C LYS A 116 -0.13 -9.08 10.38
N ASP A 117 0.76 -8.46 11.15
CA ASP A 117 1.09 -7.05 10.99
C ASP A 117 1.77 -6.77 9.64
N GLU A 118 2.65 -7.67 9.20
CA GLU A 118 3.29 -7.65 7.88
C GLU A 118 2.26 -7.72 6.74
N ILE A 119 1.29 -8.63 6.83
CA ILE A 119 0.18 -8.76 5.85
C ILE A 119 -0.64 -7.47 5.78
N LEU A 120 -0.99 -6.87 6.93
CA LEU A 120 -1.74 -5.62 6.96
C LEU A 120 -0.99 -4.48 6.29
N LYS A 121 0.31 -4.36 6.59
CA LYS A 121 1.18 -3.35 5.98
C LYS A 121 1.31 -3.54 4.47
N LEU A 122 1.59 -4.76 4.02
CA LEU A 122 1.70 -5.07 2.59
C LEU A 122 0.39 -4.83 1.85
N GLY A 123 -0.75 -5.13 2.48
CA GLY A 123 -2.08 -4.82 1.94
C GLY A 123 -2.26 -3.32 1.71
N GLN A 124 -1.93 -2.49 2.71
CA GLN A 124 -2.00 -1.03 2.55
C GLN A 124 -1.08 -0.52 1.43
N GLU A 125 0.16 -1.01 1.38
CA GLU A 125 1.12 -0.60 0.35
C GLU A 125 0.68 -1.03 -1.07
N LEU A 126 -0.03 -2.17 -1.19
CA LEU A 126 -0.65 -2.61 -2.45
C LEU A 126 -1.81 -1.69 -2.85
N ASP A 127 -2.69 -1.33 -1.91
CA ASP A 127 -3.80 -0.41 -2.18
C ASP A 127 -3.28 0.95 -2.67
N GLU A 128 -2.27 1.51 -1.98
CA GLU A 128 -1.60 2.75 -2.39
C GLU A 128 -0.97 2.63 -3.78
N ASN A 129 -0.33 1.48 -4.08
CA ASN A 129 0.25 1.23 -5.40
C ASN A 129 -0.82 1.18 -6.50
N VAL A 130 -1.95 0.53 -6.26
CA VAL A 130 -3.08 0.46 -7.21
C VAL A 130 -3.65 1.85 -7.47
N VAL A 131 -3.79 2.69 -6.45
CA VAL A 131 -4.21 4.09 -6.64
C VAL A 131 -3.20 4.86 -7.50
N ALA A 132 -1.89 4.66 -7.28
CA ALA A 132 -0.87 5.30 -8.10
C ALA A 132 -0.90 4.82 -9.58
N GLN A 133 -1.18 3.53 -9.80
CA GLN A 133 -1.35 2.98 -11.16
C GLN A 133 -2.54 3.60 -11.87
N THR A 134 -3.70 3.70 -11.21
CA THR A 134 -4.90 4.28 -11.83
C THR A 134 -4.69 5.75 -12.18
N GLN A 135 -4.14 6.54 -11.25
CA GLN A 135 -3.82 7.96 -11.51
C GLN A 135 -2.81 8.13 -12.65
N THR A 136 -1.82 7.24 -12.74
CA THR A 136 -0.83 7.29 -13.82
C THR A 136 -1.45 6.94 -15.17
N ALA A 137 -2.31 5.93 -15.21
CA ALA A 137 -3.05 5.53 -16.41
C ALA A 137 -4.02 6.64 -16.88
N ASP A 138 -4.77 7.26 -15.97
CA ASP A 138 -5.67 8.37 -16.29
C ASP A 138 -4.91 9.57 -16.87
N ALA A 139 -3.79 9.94 -16.24
CA ALA A 139 -2.94 11.02 -16.72
C ALA A 139 -2.30 10.69 -18.08
N LEU A 140 -1.96 9.43 -18.34
CA LEU A 140 -1.45 8.98 -19.62
C LEU A 140 -2.51 9.12 -20.72
N ALA A 141 -3.74 8.68 -20.46
CA ALA A 141 -4.86 8.83 -21.40
C ALA A 141 -5.14 10.31 -21.72
N ALA A 142 -5.10 11.18 -20.72
CA ALA A 142 -5.28 12.62 -20.91
C ALA A 142 -4.16 13.25 -21.77
N LEU A 143 -2.90 12.83 -21.56
CA LEU A 143 -1.77 13.30 -22.36
C LEU A 143 -1.82 12.78 -23.81
N GLU A 144 -2.21 11.53 -24.01
CA GLU A 144 -2.36 10.95 -25.36
C GLU A 144 -3.47 11.65 -26.15
N ALA A 145 -4.59 11.98 -25.50
CA ALA A 145 -5.65 12.80 -26.09
C ALA A 145 -5.14 14.20 -26.45
N SER A 146 -4.45 14.87 -25.52
CA SER A 146 -3.88 16.21 -25.75
C SER A 146 -2.88 16.21 -26.90
N LEU A 147 -2.02 15.19 -26.98
CA LEU A 147 -1.05 15.03 -28.07
C LEU A 147 -1.74 14.87 -29.43
N SER A 148 -2.85 14.13 -29.48
CA SER A 148 -3.64 13.96 -30.70
C SER A 148 -4.24 15.31 -31.12
N ASP A 149 -4.84 16.04 -30.19
CA ASP A 149 -5.45 17.35 -30.45
C ASP A 149 -4.42 18.39 -30.90
N GLU A 150 -3.24 18.41 -30.27
CA GLU A 150 -2.11 19.30 -30.65
C GLU A 150 -1.63 19.01 -32.09
N LYS A 151 -1.46 17.73 -32.44
CA LYS A 151 -1.04 17.32 -33.79
C LYS A 151 -2.10 17.65 -34.84
N ASP A 152 -3.36 17.40 -34.53
CA ASP A 152 -4.48 17.73 -35.41
C ASP A 152 -4.61 19.24 -35.62
N GLY A 153 -4.47 20.02 -34.54
CA GLY A 153 -4.44 21.48 -34.59
C GLY A 153 -3.32 21.99 -35.48
N LEU A 154 -2.08 21.48 -35.28
CA LEU A 154 -0.93 21.86 -36.10
C LEU A 154 -1.16 21.54 -37.58
N ASN A 155 -1.69 20.35 -37.89
CA ASN A 155 -1.97 19.92 -39.27
C ASN A 155 -3.03 20.81 -39.94
N LYS A 156 -4.15 21.09 -39.25
CA LYS A 156 -5.24 21.93 -39.77
C LYS A 156 -4.76 23.36 -40.03
N THR A 157 -4.07 23.97 -39.07
CA THR A 157 -3.53 25.32 -39.21
C THR A 157 -2.49 25.38 -40.33
N SER A 158 -1.64 24.35 -40.47
CA SER A 158 -0.67 24.27 -41.57
C SER A 158 -1.34 24.21 -42.94
N ALA A 159 -2.43 23.45 -43.07
CA ALA A 159 -3.19 23.34 -44.31
C ALA A 159 -3.87 24.67 -44.68
N LEU A 160 -4.49 25.34 -43.71
CA LEU A 160 -5.10 26.65 -43.91
C LEU A 160 -4.05 27.69 -44.32
N ARG A 161 -2.91 27.72 -43.63
CA ARG A 161 -1.83 28.65 -43.96
C ARG A 161 -1.31 28.46 -45.38
N ALA A 162 -1.20 27.21 -45.85
CA ALA A 162 -0.79 26.91 -47.22
C ALA A 162 -1.80 27.44 -48.25
N GLN A 163 -3.10 27.36 -47.98
CA GLN A 163 -4.15 27.91 -48.84
C GLN A 163 -4.12 29.44 -48.86
N GLU A 164 -4.02 30.07 -47.69
CA GLU A 164 -3.91 31.53 -47.56
C GLU A 164 -2.68 32.08 -48.28
N LYS A 165 -1.54 31.38 -48.15
CA LYS A 165 -0.30 31.73 -48.85
C LYS A 165 -0.51 31.73 -50.36
N ASP A 166 -1.13 30.67 -50.89
CA ASP A 166 -1.36 30.55 -52.32
C ASP A 166 -2.27 31.68 -52.84
N ALA A 167 -3.36 31.96 -52.14
CA ALA A 167 -4.27 33.06 -52.47
C ALA A 167 -3.59 34.45 -52.42
N ASN A 168 -2.74 34.68 -51.42
CA ASN A 168 -1.97 35.92 -51.30
C ASN A 168 -0.95 36.05 -52.44
N LEU A 169 -0.25 34.97 -52.80
CA LEU A 169 0.69 34.97 -53.91
C LEU A 169 0.00 35.19 -55.26
N GLN A 170 -1.18 34.62 -55.48
CA GLN A 170 -2.00 34.89 -56.66
C GLN A 170 -2.41 36.37 -56.72
N SER A 171 -2.88 36.93 -55.60
CA SER A 171 -3.27 38.35 -55.52
C SER A 171 -2.10 39.27 -55.82
N ILE A 172 -0.92 38.99 -55.24
CA ILE A 172 0.32 39.73 -55.50
C ILE A 172 0.65 39.73 -57.01
N ARG A 173 0.59 38.58 -57.68
CA ARG A 173 0.83 38.48 -59.14
C ARG A 173 -0.17 39.30 -59.93
N VAL A 174 -1.46 39.18 -59.62
CA VAL A 174 -2.52 39.94 -60.30
C VAL A 174 -2.30 41.45 -60.14
N TYR A 175 -1.90 41.92 -58.96
CA TYR A 175 -1.60 43.34 -58.75
C TYR A 175 -0.37 43.79 -59.52
N GLU A 176 0.70 43.01 -59.57
CA GLU A 176 1.90 43.31 -60.37
C GLU A 176 1.56 43.43 -61.86
N GLU A 177 0.87 42.43 -62.42
CA GLU A 177 0.43 42.42 -63.82
C GLU A 177 -0.51 43.59 -64.13
N SER A 178 -1.42 43.94 -63.21
CA SER A 178 -2.35 45.06 -63.36
C SER A 178 -1.64 46.41 -63.35
N ILE A 179 -0.64 46.59 -62.49
CA ILE A 179 0.18 47.81 -62.44
C ILE A 179 0.93 47.99 -63.76
N ASP A 180 1.52 46.91 -64.28
CA ASP A 180 2.27 46.95 -65.55
C ASP A 180 1.34 47.25 -66.73
N ALA A 181 0.18 46.58 -66.81
CA ALA A 181 -0.82 46.83 -67.84
C ALA A 181 -1.34 48.28 -67.82
N ILE A 182 -1.60 48.86 -66.64
CA ILE A 182 -2.01 50.26 -66.53
C ILE A 182 -0.87 51.20 -66.95
N ARG A 183 0.38 50.89 -66.60
CA ARG A 183 1.54 51.69 -67.02
C ARG A 183 1.67 51.74 -68.55
N GLU A 184 1.52 50.59 -69.21
CA GLU A 184 1.52 50.49 -70.67
C GLU A 184 0.34 51.24 -71.31
N ALA A 185 -0.88 51.05 -70.78
CA ALA A 185 -2.07 51.75 -71.26
C ALA A 185 -1.91 53.27 -71.15
N LYS A 186 -1.39 53.76 -70.02
CA LYS A 186 -1.10 55.19 -69.82
C LYS A 186 -0.07 55.70 -70.81
N LEU A 187 0.97 54.93 -71.13
CA LEU A 187 1.98 55.30 -72.11
C LEU A 187 1.37 55.43 -73.51
N MET A 188 0.63 54.41 -73.97
CA MET A 188 -0.06 54.43 -75.27
C MET A 188 -1.03 55.60 -75.39
N LEU A 189 -1.86 55.84 -74.36
CA LEU A 189 -2.78 56.98 -74.33
C LEU A 189 -2.03 58.31 -74.37
N HIS A 190 -0.95 58.45 -73.58
CA HIS A 190 -0.14 59.67 -73.58
C HIS A 190 0.49 59.95 -74.94
N GLU A 191 1.06 58.95 -75.61
CA GLU A 191 1.64 59.10 -76.94
C GLU A 191 0.59 59.51 -77.98
N PHE A 192 -0.56 58.82 -78.02
CA PHE A 192 -1.66 59.15 -78.92
C PHE A 192 -2.17 60.59 -78.74
N TYR A 193 -2.46 61.01 -77.50
CA TYR A 193 -3.00 62.34 -77.23
C TYR A 193 -1.96 63.45 -77.35
N ARG A 194 -0.67 63.17 -77.11
CA ARG A 194 0.45 64.07 -77.42
C ARG A 194 0.54 64.31 -78.93
N ASP A 195 0.49 63.24 -79.72
CA ASP A 195 0.62 63.32 -81.16
C ASP A 195 -0.61 64.01 -81.78
N ALA A 196 -1.82 63.72 -81.30
CA ALA A 196 -3.06 64.42 -81.68
C ALA A 196 -3.06 65.92 -81.32
N ARG A 197 -2.33 66.33 -80.26
CA ARG A 197 -2.15 67.74 -79.89
C ARG A 197 -1.14 68.47 -80.78
N ASN A 198 -0.10 67.77 -81.23
CA ASN A 198 1.03 68.31 -81.98
C ASN A 198 0.84 68.26 -83.51
N GLN A 199 -0.10 67.46 -84.02
CA GLN A 199 -0.40 67.29 -85.44
C GLN A 199 -1.79 67.84 -85.81
N ALA A 200 -1.88 68.51 -86.96
CA ALA A 200 -3.10 68.67 -87.74
C ALA A 200 -3.15 67.59 -88.84
N PRO A 201 -4.33 67.19 -89.36
CA PRO A 201 -5.28 66.23 -88.78
C PRO A 201 -4.75 64.78 -88.74
N VAL A 202 -5.11 63.99 -87.73
CA VAL A 202 -4.95 62.52 -87.74
C VAL A 202 -5.90 61.91 -88.77
N ALA A 203 -5.34 61.39 -89.87
CA ALA A 203 -6.07 60.60 -90.84
C ALA A 203 -6.58 59.31 -90.17
N SER A 204 -7.86 59.30 -89.84
CA SER A 204 -8.75 58.14 -89.67
C SER A 204 -8.10 56.80 -89.25
N PHE A 205 -8.03 56.55 -87.95
CA PHE A 205 -7.97 55.19 -87.39
C PHE A 205 -9.40 54.69 -87.10
N LEU A 206 -10.32 54.85 -88.06
CA LEU A 206 -11.75 54.51 -87.87
C LEU A 206 -12.32 53.55 -88.92
N GLN A 207 -11.50 52.87 -89.72
CA GLN A 207 -12.02 51.94 -90.72
C GLN A 207 -11.30 50.59 -90.72
N GLN A 208 -11.71 49.71 -89.80
CA GLN A 208 -11.67 48.28 -90.08
C GLN A 208 -12.72 47.47 -89.30
N HIS A 209 -13.97 47.93 -89.31
CA HIS A 209 -15.12 47.01 -89.23
C HIS A 209 -16.20 47.50 -90.19
N ALA A 210 -16.28 46.81 -91.33
CA ALA A 210 -17.27 47.04 -92.35
C ALA A 210 -18.65 46.53 -91.89
N SER A 211 -19.65 47.42 -91.90
CA SER A 211 -21.04 47.08 -92.16
C SER A 211 -21.60 48.12 -93.14
N PRO A 212 -22.18 47.70 -94.28
CA PRO A 212 -22.74 48.61 -95.26
C PRO A 212 -24.17 48.96 -94.87
N VAL A 213 -24.39 50.21 -94.46
CA VAL A 213 -25.72 50.82 -94.56
C VAL A 213 -25.52 52.24 -95.08
N ASP A 214 -25.90 52.42 -96.34
CA ASP A 214 -26.02 53.69 -97.03
C ASP A 214 -27.02 54.58 -96.31
N ASP A 215 -26.54 55.66 -95.68
CA ASP A 215 -27.29 56.93 -95.60
C ASP A 215 -26.30 58.10 -95.41
N VAL A 216 -25.74 58.56 -96.53
CA VAL A 216 -24.97 59.79 -96.60
C VAL A 216 -25.94 60.98 -96.55
N SER A 217 -26.05 61.60 -95.37
CA SER A 217 -26.56 62.97 -95.24
C SER A 217 -25.40 63.97 -95.37
N PRO A 218 -25.30 64.73 -96.48
CA PRO A 218 -24.27 65.75 -96.64
C PRO A 218 -24.75 67.04 -95.96
N GLY A 219 -24.44 67.19 -94.67
CA GLY A 219 -24.94 68.36 -93.93
C GLY A 219 -24.51 68.56 -92.47
N ALA A 220 -23.55 67.80 -91.94
CA ALA A 220 -22.99 68.07 -90.61
C ALA A 220 -21.62 68.76 -90.75
N GLY A 221 -21.57 70.05 -90.43
CA GLY A 221 -20.35 70.87 -90.45
C GLY A 221 -19.31 70.44 -89.42
N PHE A 222 -18.55 69.39 -89.71
CA PHE A 222 -17.26 69.16 -89.07
C PHE A 222 -16.17 69.94 -89.82
N SER A 223 -16.07 71.23 -89.53
CA SER A 223 -14.90 72.04 -89.87
C SER A 223 -14.07 72.24 -88.62
N GLY A 224 -12.99 71.48 -88.47
CA GLY A 224 -12.02 71.63 -87.40
C GLY A 224 -11.04 70.46 -87.40
N GLU A 225 -9.76 70.74 -87.16
CA GLU A 225 -8.75 69.71 -86.90
C GLU A 225 -9.15 68.93 -85.63
N TYR A 226 -9.45 67.63 -85.73
CA TYR A 226 -9.68 66.81 -84.54
C TYR A 226 -8.35 66.65 -83.78
N ARG A 227 -8.21 67.40 -82.68
CA ARG A 227 -7.01 67.39 -81.81
C ARG A 227 -7.12 66.40 -80.65
N GLY A 228 -8.09 65.49 -80.71
CA GLY A 228 -8.52 64.64 -79.60
C GLY A 228 -9.28 65.40 -78.52
N GLU A 229 -10.16 64.72 -77.80
CA GLU A 229 -10.88 65.25 -76.62
C GLU A 229 -9.92 65.38 -75.42
N GLN A 230 -9.02 66.36 -75.47
CA GLN A 230 -7.88 66.51 -74.54
C GLN A 230 -8.29 66.61 -73.05
N ASP A 231 -9.45 67.22 -72.75
CA ASP A 231 -9.92 67.33 -71.38
C ASP A 231 -10.54 66.02 -70.86
N GLN A 232 -11.15 65.22 -71.74
CA GLN A 232 -11.62 63.87 -71.40
C GLN A 232 -10.43 62.92 -71.16
N TYR A 233 -9.36 63.04 -71.97
CA TYR A 233 -8.12 62.29 -71.73
C TYR A 233 -7.54 62.56 -70.34
N LYS A 234 -7.46 63.82 -69.90
CA LYS A 234 -6.95 64.16 -68.55
C LYS A 234 -7.77 63.47 -67.46
N ALA A 235 -9.09 63.39 -67.60
CA ALA A 235 -9.96 62.69 -66.66
C ALA A 235 -9.69 61.17 -66.63
N VAL A 236 -9.56 60.54 -67.80
CA VAL A 236 -9.24 59.11 -67.93
C VAL A 236 -7.83 58.79 -67.39
N ALA A 237 -6.83 59.63 -67.71
CA ALA A 237 -5.47 59.48 -67.20
C ALA A 237 -5.44 59.61 -65.67
N GLY A 238 -6.19 60.58 -65.12
CA GLY A 238 -6.36 60.74 -63.67
C GLY A 238 -7.03 59.53 -63.01
N LEU A 239 -8.04 58.93 -63.65
CA LEU A 239 -8.66 57.70 -63.17
C LEU A 239 -7.66 56.52 -63.17
N LEU A 240 -6.89 56.36 -64.24
CA LEU A 240 -5.85 55.33 -64.32
C LEU A 240 -4.74 55.55 -63.27
N ASP A 241 -4.42 56.80 -62.93
CA ASP A 241 -3.52 57.12 -61.82
C ASP A 241 -4.05 56.67 -60.46
N VAL A 242 -5.34 56.91 -60.20
CA VAL A 242 -5.99 56.45 -58.97
C VAL A 242 -5.98 54.92 -58.89
N ILE A 243 -6.40 54.23 -59.96
CA ILE A 243 -6.42 52.76 -60.00
C ILE A 243 -5.02 52.17 -59.82
N MET A 244 -4.00 52.75 -60.48
CA MET A 244 -2.61 52.30 -60.32
C MET A 244 -2.14 52.49 -58.87
N SER A 245 -2.45 53.64 -58.25
CA SER A 245 -2.12 53.89 -56.84
C SER A 245 -2.83 52.90 -55.90
N ASP A 246 -4.07 52.53 -56.20
CA ASP A 246 -4.82 51.54 -55.42
C ASP A 246 -4.16 50.16 -55.53
N PHE A 247 -3.83 49.70 -56.74
CA PHE A 247 -3.10 48.43 -56.92
C PHE A 247 -1.72 48.43 -56.25
N GLN A 248 -0.98 49.54 -56.30
CA GLN A 248 0.31 49.68 -55.59
C GLN A 248 0.13 49.58 -54.08
N ARG A 249 -0.91 50.23 -53.53
CA ARG A 249 -1.24 50.14 -52.11
C ARG A 249 -1.61 48.70 -51.74
N ASP A 250 -2.50 48.07 -52.48
CA ASP A 250 -2.96 46.71 -52.22
C ASP A 250 -1.81 45.70 -52.31
N LEU A 251 -0.93 45.83 -53.32
CA LEU A 251 0.30 45.03 -53.43
C LEU A 251 1.19 45.16 -52.19
N SER A 252 1.43 46.39 -51.73
CA SER A 252 2.25 46.62 -50.54
C SER A 252 1.60 46.05 -49.28
N SER A 253 0.28 46.25 -49.13
CA SER A 253 -0.49 45.77 -47.99
C SER A 253 -0.54 44.24 -47.93
N THR A 254 -0.79 43.57 -49.07
CA THR A 254 -0.83 42.11 -49.14
C THR A 254 0.55 41.50 -48.88
N ARG A 255 1.64 42.11 -49.35
CA ARG A 255 3.00 41.64 -49.06
C ARG A 255 3.34 41.74 -47.57
N GLU A 256 3.02 42.85 -46.92
CA GLU A 256 3.26 43.01 -45.48
C GLU A 256 2.38 42.06 -44.66
N ALA A 257 1.10 41.90 -45.04
CA ALA A 257 0.20 40.94 -44.40
C ALA A 257 0.69 39.49 -44.54
N GLU A 258 1.15 39.08 -45.73
CA GLU A 258 1.69 37.73 -45.98
C GLU A 258 2.97 37.49 -45.19
N LYS A 259 3.84 38.49 -45.07
CA LYS A 259 5.05 38.42 -44.23
C LYS A 259 4.72 38.27 -42.75
N ALA A 260 3.78 39.07 -42.24
CA ALA A 260 3.32 38.99 -40.86
C ALA A 260 2.68 37.63 -40.56
N ALA A 261 1.73 37.19 -41.40
CA ALA A 261 1.07 35.89 -41.26
C ALA A 261 2.05 34.70 -41.39
N ASN A 262 3.09 34.82 -42.20
CA ASN A 262 4.15 33.81 -42.23
C ASN A 262 4.94 33.78 -40.91
N GLN A 263 5.30 34.93 -40.35
CA GLN A 263 6.04 34.98 -39.09
C GLN A 263 5.21 34.40 -37.94
N GLU A 264 3.96 34.84 -37.78
CA GLU A 264 3.03 34.34 -36.76
C GLU A 264 2.85 32.82 -36.86
N PHE A 265 2.73 32.29 -38.09
CA PHE A 265 2.62 30.84 -38.29
C PHE A 265 3.91 30.09 -37.91
N GLN A 266 5.09 30.63 -38.20
CA GLN A 266 6.35 29.99 -37.79
C GLN A 266 6.50 29.97 -36.26
N ASP A 267 6.10 31.05 -35.59
CA ASP A 267 6.13 31.14 -34.13
C ASP A 267 5.14 30.14 -33.52
N PHE A 268 3.89 30.11 -34.00
CA PHE A 268 2.88 29.12 -33.61
C PHE A 268 3.37 27.69 -33.81
N ARG A 269 3.98 27.41 -34.97
CA ARG A 269 4.50 26.08 -35.31
C ARG A 269 5.62 25.67 -34.36
N ALA A 270 6.59 26.56 -34.11
CA ALA A 270 7.71 26.26 -33.22
C ALA A 270 7.24 26.00 -31.79
N GLU A 271 6.30 26.80 -31.28
CA GLU A 271 5.71 26.60 -29.95
C GLU A 271 4.95 25.29 -29.85
N THR A 272 4.13 24.97 -30.86
CA THR A 272 3.33 23.74 -30.89
C THR A 272 4.21 22.49 -31.04
N GLU A 273 5.23 22.52 -31.89
CA GLU A 273 6.19 21.41 -32.04
C GLU A 273 6.98 21.17 -30.74
N ALA A 274 7.38 22.24 -30.03
CA ALA A 274 8.02 22.13 -28.72
C ALA A 274 7.09 21.53 -27.66
N LEU A 275 5.81 21.93 -27.66
CA LEU A 275 4.79 21.37 -26.77
C LEU A 275 4.57 19.87 -27.06
N ILE A 276 4.40 19.50 -28.33
CA ILE A 276 4.27 18.10 -28.77
C ILE A 276 5.45 17.26 -28.25
N ALA A 277 6.69 17.73 -28.45
CA ALA A 277 7.88 16.99 -28.00
C ALA A 277 7.93 16.82 -26.47
N LYS A 278 7.50 17.85 -25.72
CA LYS A 278 7.38 17.79 -24.26
C LYS A 278 6.29 16.81 -23.82
N THR A 279 5.13 16.82 -24.49
CA THR A 279 4.02 15.90 -24.22
C THR A 279 4.42 14.45 -24.52
N GLU A 280 5.09 14.19 -25.65
CA GLU A 280 5.63 12.86 -25.99
C GLU A 280 6.62 12.34 -24.95
N THR A 281 7.55 13.19 -24.51
CA THR A 281 8.51 12.84 -23.44
C THR A 281 7.78 12.51 -22.14
N SER A 282 6.75 13.29 -21.79
CA SER A 282 5.95 13.06 -20.59
C SER A 282 5.16 11.74 -20.66
N ILE A 283 4.65 11.37 -21.83
CA ILE A 283 4.00 10.07 -22.07
C ILE A 283 5.01 8.94 -21.86
N GLN A 284 6.21 9.03 -22.45
CA GLN A 284 7.23 7.98 -22.27
C GLN A 284 7.61 7.80 -20.80
N GLN A 285 7.82 8.89 -20.08
CA GLN A 285 8.11 8.84 -18.65
C GLN A 285 6.99 8.16 -17.87
N ARG A 286 5.73 8.51 -18.13
CA ARG A 286 4.58 7.89 -17.46
C ARG A 286 4.42 6.42 -17.81
N ARG A 287 4.72 6.00 -19.04
CA ARG A 287 4.76 4.56 -19.40
C ARG A 287 5.82 3.82 -18.60
N HIS A 288 7.00 4.39 -18.43
CA HIS A 288 8.03 3.81 -17.58
C HIS A 288 7.59 3.73 -16.11
N ASP A 289 6.94 4.77 -15.60
CA ASP A 289 6.40 4.77 -14.24
C ASP A 289 5.31 3.70 -14.06
N GLN A 290 4.42 3.53 -15.04
CA GLN A 290 3.40 2.48 -15.03
C GLN A 290 4.03 1.09 -14.93
N VAL A 291 5.03 0.78 -15.78
CA VAL A 291 5.75 -0.50 -15.76
C VAL A 291 6.45 -0.72 -14.41
N ARG A 292 7.04 0.33 -13.83
CA ARG A 292 7.68 0.26 -12.51
C ARG A 292 6.67 -0.03 -11.40
N LEU A 293 5.50 0.59 -11.45
CA LEU A 293 4.41 0.35 -10.50
C LEU A 293 3.88 -1.08 -10.62
N GLU A 294 3.70 -1.59 -11.83
CA GLU A 294 3.27 -2.97 -12.10
C GLU A 294 4.27 -4.00 -11.55
N ALA A 295 5.57 -3.77 -11.77
CA ALA A 295 6.63 -4.61 -11.20
C ALA A 295 6.61 -4.58 -9.66
N THR A 296 6.40 -3.39 -9.07
CA THR A 296 6.29 -3.24 -7.61
C THR A 296 5.07 -3.99 -7.06
N HIS A 297 3.92 -3.87 -7.74
CA HIS A 297 2.70 -4.59 -7.38
C HIS A 297 2.90 -6.10 -7.40
N ALA A 298 3.52 -6.64 -8.45
CA ALA A 298 3.82 -8.07 -8.57
C ALA A 298 4.76 -8.56 -7.46
N ALA A 299 5.81 -7.80 -7.15
CA ALA A 299 6.73 -8.12 -6.07
C ALA A 299 6.01 -8.15 -4.71
N LYS A 300 5.26 -7.09 -4.38
CA LYS A 300 4.50 -7.00 -3.11
C LYS A 300 3.40 -8.04 -2.99
N THR A 301 2.75 -8.40 -4.09
CA THR A 301 1.79 -9.51 -4.11
C THR A 301 2.46 -10.83 -3.72
N THR A 302 3.69 -11.07 -4.21
CA THR A 302 4.47 -12.26 -3.87
C THR A 302 4.92 -12.25 -2.40
N GLU A 303 5.32 -11.09 -1.88
CA GLU A 303 5.63 -10.93 -0.45
C GLU A 303 4.40 -11.20 0.41
N LEU A 304 3.23 -10.67 0.02
CA LEU A 304 1.97 -10.86 0.73
C LEU A 304 1.57 -12.34 0.79
N THR A 305 1.63 -13.06 -0.34
CA THR A 305 1.29 -14.49 -0.36
C THR A 305 2.26 -15.32 0.47
N THR A 306 3.55 -14.95 0.47
CA THR A 306 4.56 -15.59 1.32
C THR A 306 4.25 -15.35 2.80
N ALA A 307 3.96 -14.12 3.20
CA ALA A 307 3.60 -13.78 4.58
C ALA A 307 2.32 -14.50 5.04
N GLN A 308 1.32 -14.63 4.16
CA GLN A 308 0.11 -15.43 4.42
C GLN A 308 0.43 -16.90 4.67
N GLY A 309 1.28 -17.51 3.84
CA GLY A 309 1.71 -18.90 4.05
C GLY A 309 2.43 -19.10 5.39
N LEU A 310 3.31 -18.16 5.77
CA LEU A 310 4.00 -18.20 7.06
C LEU A 310 3.05 -18.00 8.25
N LEU A 311 2.04 -17.14 8.11
CA LEU A 311 0.99 -16.99 9.11
C LEU A 311 0.21 -18.30 9.30
N ASP A 312 -0.18 -18.95 8.20
CA ASP A 312 -0.89 -20.23 8.22
C ASP A 312 -0.06 -21.33 8.88
N ASP A 313 1.25 -21.37 8.60
CA ASP A 313 2.18 -22.31 9.22
C ASP A 313 2.30 -22.07 10.73
N ALA A 314 2.39 -20.82 11.16
CA ALA A 314 2.42 -20.47 12.59
C ALA A 314 1.11 -20.87 13.30
N LEU A 315 -0.05 -20.64 12.66
CA LEU A 315 -1.34 -21.07 13.18
C LEU A 315 -1.45 -22.60 13.25
N ARG A 316 -0.97 -23.31 12.24
CA ARG A 316 -0.93 -24.78 12.23
C ARG A 316 -0.01 -25.32 13.32
N GLY A 317 1.13 -24.66 13.55
CA GLY A 317 2.03 -24.95 14.67
C GLY A 317 1.32 -24.88 16.02
N LEU A 318 0.57 -23.79 16.28
CA LEU A 318 -0.23 -23.63 17.50
C LEU A 318 -1.28 -24.73 17.65
N GLU A 319 -1.99 -25.09 16.58
CA GLU A 319 -3.02 -26.15 16.66
C GLU A 319 -2.39 -27.52 16.92
N ASN A 320 -1.24 -27.83 16.31
CA ASN A 320 -0.53 -29.10 16.50
C ASN A 320 -0.04 -29.33 17.93
N ILE A 321 0.36 -28.27 18.64
CA ILE A 321 0.85 -28.39 20.02
C ILE A 321 -0.27 -28.29 21.08
N LYS A 322 -1.48 -27.92 20.67
CA LYS A 322 -2.59 -27.60 21.57
C LYS A 322 -2.97 -28.75 22.50
N SER A 323 -3.06 -29.98 21.99
CA SER A 323 -3.41 -31.16 22.81
C SER A 323 -2.32 -31.55 23.80
N LEU A 324 -1.07 -31.18 23.53
CA LEU A 324 0.09 -31.46 24.38
C LEU A 324 0.31 -30.37 25.44
N CYS A 325 -0.03 -29.13 25.11
CA CYS A 325 0.36 -27.95 25.89
C CYS A 325 -0.79 -27.24 26.60
N VAL A 326 -2.05 -27.54 26.28
CA VAL A 326 -3.21 -26.92 26.96
C VAL A 326 -3.72 -27.85 28.06
N ASP A 327 -3.53 -27.44 29.31
CA ASP A 327 -4.05 -28.15 30.48
C ASP A 327 -5.58 -28.03 30.56
N THR A 328 -6.27 -29.16 30.40
CA THR A 328 -7.74 -29.21 30.37
C THR A 328 -8.40 -29.45 31.73
N SER A 329 -7.63 -29.73 32.79
CA SER A 329 -8.19 -30.09 34.10
C SER A 329 -7.44 -29.59 35.34
N MET A 330 -6.12 -29.45 35.28
CA MET A 330 -5.27 -28.98 36.37
C MET A 330 -4.04 -28.28 35.81
N SER A 331 -3.70 -27.10 36.32
CA SER A 331 -2.48 -26.40 35.92
C SER A 331 -1.23 -27.20 36.30
N HIS A 332 -0.15 -27.04 35.54
CA HIS A 332 1.15 -27.58 35.89
C HIS A 332 1.57 -27.21 37.32
N GLU A 333 1.34 -25.97 37.78
CA GLU A 333 1.62 -25.55 39.15
C GLU A 333 0.91 -26.43 40.18
N GLU A 334 -0.38 -26.72 39.95
CA GLU A 334 -1.15 -27.57 40.86
C GLU A 334 -0.73 -29.04 40.78
N ARG A 335 -0.34 -29.54 39.59
CA ARG A 335 0.17 -30.91 39.41
C ARG A 335 1.54 -31.08 40.07
N ALA A 336 2.44 -30.13 39.89
CA ALA A 336 3.74 -30.09 40.55
C ALA A 336 3.59 -30.06 42.07
N ALA A 337 2.74 -29.18 42.61
CA ALA A 337 2.50 -29.09 44.04
C ALA A 337 1.95 -30.40 44.65
N LYS A 338 1.03 -31.09 43.96
CA LYS A 338 0.55 -32.41 44.40
C LYS A 338 1.65 -33.45 44.38
N ARG A 339 2.46 -33.50 43.33
CA ARG A 339 3.57 -34.45 43.22
C ARG A 339 4.64 -34.22 44.27
N ASP A 340 4.99 -32.97 44.55
CA ASP A 340 5.95 -32.61 45.60
C ASP A 340 5.46 -33.08 46.97
N ALA A 341 4.15 -32.94 47.25
CA ALA A 341 3.54 -33.46 48.48
C ALA A 341 3.61 -35.00 48.57
N GLU A 342 3.43 -35.71 47.44
CA GLU A 342 3.59 -37.17 47.38
C GLU A 342 5.05 -37.60 47.59
N ILE A 343 6.00 -36.93 46.95
CA ILE A 343 7.43 -37.17 47.10
C ILE A 343 7.85 -36.97 48.55
N GLU A 344 7.44 -35.87 49.20
CA GLU A 344 7.76 -35.60 50.60
C GLU A 344 7.15 -36.64 51.55
N ALA A 345 5.92 -37.08 51.31
CA ALA A 345 5.31 -38.17 52.09
C ALA A 345 6.08 -39.50 51.94
N LEU A 346 6.53 -39.82 50.72
CA LEU A 346 7.33 -41.03 50.45
C LEU A 346 8.74 -40.93 51.05
N LYS A 347 9.40 -39.76 51.00
CA LYS A 347 10.69 -39.54 51.69
C LYS A 347 10.58 -39.76 53.18
N GLN A 348 9.56 -39.18 53.81
CA GLN A 348 9.31 -39.34 55.24
C GLN A 348 9.04 -40.81 55.60
N ALA A 349 8.23 -41.52 54.79
CA ALA A 349 7.98 -42.94 54.98
C ALA A 349 9.24 -43.79 54.80
N HIS A 350 10.08 -43.48 53.81
CA HIS A 350 11.35 -44.16 53.57
C HIS A 350 12.32 -43.96 54.75
N ALA A 351 12.43 -42.75 55.29
CA ALA A 351 13.25 -42.43 56.46
C ALA A 351 12.76 -43.13 57.74
N VAL A 352 11.44 -43.20 57.94
CA VAL A 352 10.83 -43.98 59.05
C VAL A 352 11.23 -45.45 58.95
N LEU A 353 11.17 -46.04 57.76
CA LEU A 353 11.63 -47.41 57.55
C LEU A 353 13.16 -47.53 57.69
N GLY A 354 13.91 -46.48 57.37
CA GLY A 354 15.36 -46.37 57.52
C GLY A 354 15.86 -46.53 58.95
N GLY A 355 15.01 -46.27 59.94
CA GLY A 355 15.42 -46.11 61.34
C GLY A 355 15.99 -44.72 61.65
N GLU A 356 16.03 -43.82 60.66
CA GLU A 356 16.48 -42.43 60.80
C GLU A 356 15.42 -41.54 61.47
N ALA A 357 14.15 -41.94 61.46
CA ALA A 357 13.07 -41.21 62.16
C ALA A 357 12.96 -41.55 63.67
N ALA A 358 14.11 -41.73 64.32
CA ALA A 358 14.22 -41.50 65.74
C ALA A 358 14.66 -40.04 65.91
N ILE A 359 13.82 -39.23 66.57
CA ILE A 359 13.97 -37.80 66.91
C ILE A 359 13.11 -36.88 66.03
N SER A 360 11.81 -36.92 66.27
CA SER A 360 10.94 -35.73 66.24
C SER A 360 9.57 -36.18 66.77
N GLN A 361 9.50 -36.31 68.10
CA GLN A 361 8.25 -36.15 68.84
C GLN A 361 8.14 -34.69 69.27
#